data_AF-A0A835YV99-F1
#
_entry.id   AF-A0A835YV99-F1
#
_cell.length_a   1.000
_cell.length_b   1.000
_cell.length_c   1.000
_cell.angle_alpha   90.00
_cell.angle_beta   90.00
_cell.angle_gamma   90.00
#
_symmetry.space_group_name_H-M   'P 1'
#
loop_
_entity.id
_entity.type
_entity.pdbx_description
1 polymer ?
#
loop_
_entity_poly.entity_id
_entity_poly.type
_entity_poly.pdbx_seq_one_letter_code
_entity_poly.pdbx_strand_id
1 'polypeptide(L)'
;SDTAPAWRGVARGINVECLCGNAQCAAYGEVVIHSVGMGAFALGDACACPLCHVPSAPVACAVYNCVWMFEGVKAGGGAVLSGAWRETGDAYERFNTRAEGESGGGGMADWERLVL
;
A
#
# COMPACT_ATOMS: atom_id res chain seq x y z
N SER A 1 -7.76 10.55 -13.77
CA SER A 1 -8.53 10.20 -14.98
C SER A 1 -9.99 10.15 -14.59
N ASP A 2 -10.87 10.83 -15.31
CA ASP A 2 -12.32 10.87 -15.01
C ASP A 2 -13.03 9.55 -15.34
N THR A 3 -12.30 8.59 -15.94
CA THR A 3 -12.76 7.24 -16.24
C THR A 3 -12.38 6.20 -15.18
N ALA A 4 -11.58 6.58 -14.18
CA ALA A 4 -11.19 5.64 -13.12
C ALA A 4 -12.40 5.36 -12.21
N PRO A 5 -12.62 4.10 -11.79
CA PRO A 5 -13.66 3.78 -10.82
C PRO A 5 -13.48 4.59 -9.53
N ALA A 6 -14.57 5.03 -8.92
CA ALA A 6 -14.55 5.85 -7.71
C ALA A 6 -13.78 5.19 -6.53
N TRP A 7 -13.70 3.86 -6.51
CA TRP A 7 -12.94 3.11 -5.51
C TRP A 7 -11.44 2.97 -5.80
N ARG A 8 -10.94 3.55 -6.89
CA ARG A 8 -9.51 3.59 -7.26
C ARG A 8 -8.95 5.01 -7.30
N GLY A 9 -9.54 5.92 -6.52
CA GLY A 9 -9.00 7.27 -6.32
C GLY A 9 -7.63 7.22 -5.64
N VAL A 10 -6.66 7.96 -6.18
CA VAL A 10 -5.31 8.09 -5.62
C VAL A 10 -5.17 9.51 -5.06
N ALA A 11 -4.55 9.63 -3.89
CA ALA A 11 -4.18 10.92 -3.31
C ALA A 11 -2.66 11.03 -3.16
N ARG A 12 -2.18 12.26 -2.99
CA ARG A 12 -0.78 12.53 -2.65
C ARG A 12 -0.39 11.81 -1.36
N GLY A 13 0.77 11.15 -1.34
CA GLY A 13 1.28 10.40 -0.19
C GLY A 13 1.06 8.89 -0.32
N ILE A 14 0.77 8.25 0.81
CA ILE A 14 0.59 6.80 0.93
C ILE A 14 -0.83 6.41 0.51
N ASN A 15 -0.92 5.37 -0.31
CA ASN A 15 -2.15 4.77 -0.79
C ASN A 15 -2.08 3.25 -0.57
N VAL A 16 -3.14 2.67 -0.02
CA VAL A 16 -3.16 1.27 0.38
C VAL A 16 -4.21 0.53 -0.44
N GLU A 17 -3.85 -0.61 -0.96
CA GLU A 17 -4.75 -1.48 -1.72
C GLU A 17 -5.33 -2.55 -0.79
N CYS A 18 -6.65 -2.76 -0.86
CA CYS A 18 -7.32 -3.86 -0.20
C CYS A 18 -8.48 -4.39 -1.04
N LEU A 19 -8.98 -5.59 -0.72
CA LEU A 19 -10.14 -6.18 -1.37
C LEU A 19 -11.41 -5.78 -0.61
N CYS A 20 -12.42 -5.22 -1.29
CA CYS A 20 -13.68 -4.91 -0.63
C CYS A 20 -14.52 -6.19 -0.41
N GLY A 21 -14.73 -6.57 0.85
CA GLY A 21 -15.52 -7.74 1.24
C GLY A 21 -17.04 -7.50 1.40
N ASN A 22 -17.53 -6.27 1.21
CA ASN A 22 -18.94 -5.95 1.42
C ASN A 22 -19.79 -6.27 0.19
N ALA A 23 -20.59 -7.34 0.24
CA ALA A 23 -21.46 -7.80 -0.84
C ALA A 23 -22.49 -6.77 -1.34
N GLN A 24 -22.79 -5.74 -0.55
CA GLN A 24 -23.72 -4.66 -0.92
C GLN A 24 -23.00 -3.45 -1.54
N CYS A 25 -21.67 -3.43 -1.56
CA CYS A 25 -20.88 -2.35 -2.13
C CYS A 25 -20.74 -2.52 -3.64
N ALA A 26 -20.76 -1.42 -4.39
CA ALA A 26 -20.48 -1.42 -5.83
C ALA A 26 -19.07 -1.93 -6.18
N ALA A 27 -18.14 -1.89 -5.20
CA ALA A 27 -16.78 -2.40 -5.34
C ALA A 27 -16.60 -3.81 -4.75
N TYR A 28 -17.68 -4.56 -4.45
CA TYR A 28 -17.55 -5.91 -3.88
C TYR A 28 -16.66 -6.82 -4.74
N GLY A 29 -15.65 -7.44 -4.10
CA GLY A 29 -14.69 -8.31 -4.78
C GLY A 29 -13.65 -7.58 -5.62
N GLU A 30 -13.66 -6.24 -5.62
CA GLU A 30 -12.68 -5.42 -6.34
C GLU A 30 -11.56 -4.93 -5.41
N VAL A 31 -10.38 -4.71 -6.00
CA VAL A 31 -9.30 -3.98 -5.34
C VAL A 31 -9.66 -2.50 -5.28
N VAL A 32 -9.67 -1.96 -4.07
CA VAL A 32 -9.95 -0.56 -3.76
C VAL A 32 -8.70 0.12 -3.21
N ILE A 33 -8.62 1.44 -3.38
CA ILE A 33 -7.52 2.27 -2.89
C ILE A 33 -8.03 3.09 -1.70
N HIS A 34 -7.40 2.88 -0.56
CA HIS A 34 -7.55 3.69 0.65
C HIS A 34 -6.38 4.69 0.71
N SER A 35 -6.68 5.97 0.51
CA SER A 35 -5.67 7.03 0.61
C SER A 35 -5.43 7.42 2.07
N VAL A 36 -4.24 7.08 2.58
CA VAL A 36 -3.78 7.50 3.92
C VAL A 36 -3.28 8.94 3.88
N GLY A 37 -2.65 9.33 2.76
CA GLY A 37 -2.10 10.67 2.57
C GLY A 37 -0.65 10.79 3.07
N MET A 38 -0.24 11.99 3.46
CA MET A 38 1.08 12.23 4.07
C MET A 38 1.05 11.80 5.53
N GLY A 39 1.98 10.94 5.94
CA GLY A 39 2.02 10.42 7.30
C GLY A 39 2.75 9.10 7.33
N ALA A 40 2.29 8.20 8.21
CA ALA A 40 2.80 6.84 8.29
C ALA A 40 1.68 5.81 8.15
N PHE A 41 2.02 4.64 7.61
CA PHE A 41 1.10 3.49 7.53
C PHE A 41 1.83 2.20 7.90
N ALA A 42 1.25 1.42 8.80
CA ALA A 42 1.78 0.12 9.19
C ALA A 42 1.01 -1.06 8.58
N LEU A 43 1.67 -2.18 8.34
CA LEU A 43 1.05 -3.42 7.81
C LEU A 43 -0.14 -3.93 8.65
N GLY A 44 -0.17 -3.61 9.95
CA GLY A 44 -1.28 -3.95 10.85
C GLY A 44 -2.46 -2.98 10.82
N ASP A 45 -2.34 -1.85 10.12
CA ASP A 45 -3.41 -0.87 10.02
C ASP A 45 -4.50 -1.34 9.04
N ALA A 46 -5.73 -0.95 9.31
CA ALA A 46 -6.85 -1.29 8.46
C ALA A 46 -6.86 -0.44 7.18
N CYS A 47 -7.15 -1.08 6.05
CA CYS A 47 -7.54 -0.41 4.83
C CYS A 47 -9.06 -0.36 4.76
N ALA A 48 -9.66 0.80 4.51
CA ALA A 48 -11.12 0.93 4.41
C ALA A 48 -11.54 1.26 2.97
N CYS A 49 -12.55 0.55 2.47
CA CYS A 49 -13.14 0.86 1.17
C CYS A 49 -13.63 2.32 1.15
N PRO A 50 -13.27 3.13 0.15
CA PRO A 50 -13.68 4.54 0.11
C PRO A 50 -15.19 4.72 -0.13
N LEU A 51 -15.90 3.69 -0.60
CA LEU A 51 -17.34 3.75 -0.88
C LEU A 51 -18.21 3.27 0.29
N CYS A 52 -17.84 2.16 0.92
CA CYS A 52 -18.65 1.56 1.98
C CYS A 52 -18.01 1.63 3.36
N HIS A 53 -16.76 2.10 3.46
CA HIS A 53 -15.99 2.27 4.68
C HIS A 53 -15.78 1.00 5.51
N VAL A 54 -16.12 -0.17 4.95
CA VAL A 54 -15.88 -1.46 5.61
C VAL A 54 -14.36 -1.70 5.66
N PRO A 55 -13.79 -1.95 6.85
CA PRO A 55 -12.38 -2.29 7.00
C PRO A 55 -12.04 -3.62 6.34
N SER A 56 -10.82 -3.73 5.83
CA SER A 56 -10.28 -4.93 5.18
C SER A 56 -8.76 -4.96 5.38
N ALA A 57 -8.18 -6.15 5.27
CA ALA A 57 -6.74 -6.31 5.36
C ALA A 57 -6.06 -5.68 4.13
N PRO A 58 -4.95 -4.94 4.31
CA PRO A 58 -4.15 -4.45 3.21
C PRO A 58 -3.49 -5.60 2.45
N VAL A 59 -3.43 -5.49 1.12
CA VAL A 59 -2.75 -6.47 0.24
C VAL A 59 -1.49 -5.89 -0.39
N ALA A 60 -1.46 -4.59 -0.61
CA ALA A 60 -0.32 -3.85 -1.12
C ALA A 60 -0.42 -2.39 -0.68
N CYS A 61 0.68 -1.65 -0.83
CA CYS A 61 0.73 -0.22 -0.62
C CYS A 61 1.54 0.42 -1.76
N ALA A 62 1.32 1.71 -1.96
CA ALA A 62 1.93 2.51 -2.99
C ALA A 62 2.08 3.95 -2.52
N VAL A 63 2.96 4.68 -3.16
CA VAL A 63 3.23 6.10 -2.92
C VAL A 63 3.03 6.89 -4.20
N TYR A 64 2.60 8.15 -4.04
CA TYR A 64 2.29 9.02 -5.16
C TYR A 64 2.62 10.48 -4.83
N ASN A 65 3.45 11.13 -5.66
CA ASN A 65 3.78 12.55 -5.58
C ASN A 65 4.29 12.98 -4.18
N CYS A 66 5.22 12.21 -3.61
CA CYS A 66 5.76 12.45 -2.28
C CYS A 66 7.20 11.96 -2.13
N VAL A 67 7.82 12.41 -1.04
CA VAL A 67 9.08 11.86 -0.54
C VAL A 67 8.73 10.84 0.55
N TRP A 68 9.35 9.67 0.51
CA TRP A 68 9.00 8.54 1.36
C TRP A 68 10.22 7.71 1.72
N MET A 69 10.10 6.94 2.80
CA MET A 69 11.07 5.96 3.28
C MET A 69 10.28 4.78 3.84
N PHE A 70 10.93 3.68 4.19
CA PHE A 70 10.26 2.57 4.87
C PHE A 70 11.15 1.99 5.95
N GLU A 71 10.53 1.42 6.97
CA GLU A 71 11.17 0.59 7.96
C GLU A 71 10.41 -0.72 8.09
N GLY A 72 11.11 -1.85 8.14
CA GLY A 72 10.43 -3.13 8.26
C GLY A 72 11.30 -4.26 8.78
N VAL A 73 10.64 -5.37 9.08
CA VAL A 73 11.27 -6.64 9.44
C VAL A 73 10.82 -7.69 8.42
N LYS A 74 11.77 -8.28 7.67
CA LYS A 74 11.46 -9.36 6.72
C LYS A 74 10.95 -10.60 7.47
N ALA A 75 10.00 -11.31 6.87
CA ALA A 75 9.49 -12.56 7.41
C ALA A 75 10.63 -13.59 7.55
N GLY A 76 10.71 -14.27 8.70
CA GLY A 76 11.60 -15.42 8.89
C GLY A 76 13.03 -15.13 9.39
N GLY A 77 13.35 -13.95 9.92
CA GLY A 77 14.71 -13.75 10.46
C GLY A 77 15.12 -12.44 11.11
N GLY A 78 14.25 -11.42 11.19
CA GLY A 78 14.36 -10.41 12.25
C GLY A 78 15.31 -9.22 12.04
N ALA A 79 16.00 -9.10 10.91
CA ALA A 79 16.77 -7.88 10.64
C ALA A 79 15.80 -6.71 10.36
N VAL A 80 15.92 -5.64 11.14
CA VAL A 80 15.28 -4.36 10.84
C VAL A 80 15.99 -3.78 9.62
N LEU A 81 15.24 -3.54 8.55
CA LEU A 81 15.71 -2.89 7.35
C LEU A 81 15.04 -1.53 7.23
N SER A 82 15.82 -0.52 6.88
CA SER A 82 15.33 0.80 6.53
C SER A 82 15.77 1.19 5.13
N GLY A 83 14.85 1.77 4.37
CA GLY A 83 15.14 2.33 3.06
C GLY A 83 15.85 3.67 3.15
N ALA A 84 16.56 4.05 2.09
CA ALA A 84 16.88 5.46 1.89
C ALA A 84 15.60 6.25 1.55
N TRP A 85 15.61 7.55 1.85
CA TRP A 85 14.57 8.46 1.36
C TRP A 85 14.55 8.47 -0.17
N ARG A 86 13.36 8.34 -0.74
CA ARG A 86 13.10 8.33 -2.18
C ARG A 86 12.03 9.36 -2.50
N GLU A 87 12.11 9.91 -3.71
CA GLU A 87 11.09 10.81 -4.24
C GLU A 87 10.34 10.09 -5.35
N THR A 88 9.01 10.08 -5.25
CA THR A 88 8.12 9.58 -6.29
C THR A 88 7.36 10.77 -6.88
N GLY A 89 7.45 10.93 -8.21
CA GLY A 89 6.77 11.98 -8.96
C GLY A 89 5.29 11.69 -9.21
N ASP A 90 4.85 11.89 -10.44
CA ASP A 90 3.47 11.67 -10.90
C ASP A 90 3.14 10.21 -11.24
N ALA A 91 4.03 9.27 -10.91
CA ALA A 91 3.79 7.84 -11.06
C ALA A 91 3.24 7.24 -9.76
N TYR A 92 2.24 6.35 -9.89
CA TYR A 92 1.76 5.53 -8.78
C TYR A 92 2.73 4.35 -8.58
N GLU A 93 3.62 4.48 -7.60
CA GLU A 93 4.70 3.52 -7.37
C GLU A 93 4.31 2.54 -6.26
N ARG A 94 4.00 1.30 -6.65
CA ARG A 94 3.74 0.23 -5.67
C ARG A 94 5.02 -0.11 -4.92
N PHE A 95 4.91 -0.25 -3.61
CA PHE A 95 6.01 -0.62 -2.74
C PHE A 95 6.58 -1.98 -3.16
N ASN A 96 7.84 -1.95 -3.57
CA ASN A 96 8.62 -3.13 -3.89
C ASN A 96 10.09 -2.86 -3.54
N THR A 97 10.65 -3.70 -2.67
CA THR A 97 12.05 -3.61 -2.22
C THR A 97 12.90 -4.74 -2.75
N ARG A 98 12.53 -5.34 -3.89
CA ARG A 98 13.33 -6.39 -4.51
C ARG A 98 14.76 -5.89 -4.70
N ALA A 99 15.72 -6.57 -4.08
CA ALA A 99 17.12 -6.31 -4.38
C ALA A 99 17.46 -6.87 -5.77
N GLU A 100 18.34 -6.21 -6.51
CA GLU A 100 18.84 -6.73 -7.79
C GLU A 100 19.43 -8.14 -7.56
N GLY A 101 18.92 -9.14 -8.31
CA GLY A 101 19.39 -10.53 -8.22
C GLY A 101 18.60 -11.45 -7.29
N GLU A 102 17.63 -10.97 -6.49
CA GLU A 102 16.75 -11.84 -5.70
C GLU A 102 15.65 -12.48 -6.57
N SER A 103 15.51 -13.81 -6.48
CA SER A 103 14.39 -14.58 -7.04
C SER A 103 13.32 -14.77 -5.96
N GLY A 104 12.48 -13.75 -5.77
CA GLY A 104 11.40 -13.70 -4.77
C GLY A 104 10.63 -12.39 -4.88
N GLY A 105 9.49 -12.29 -4.16
CA GLY A 105 8.76 -11.02 -4.00
C GLY A 105 9.58 -10.01 -3.19
N GLY A 106 9.40 -8.72 -3.46
CA GLY A 106 9.84 -7.63 -2.58
C GLY A 106 8.65 -6.79 -2.09
N GLY A 107 7.45 -7.34 -2.19
CA GLY A 107 6.21 -6.63 -1.88
C GLY A 107 5.89 -6.68 -0.40
N MET A 108 4.76 -6.08 -0.03
CA MET A 108 4.28 -6.01 1.35
C MET A 108 4.17 -7.39 2.05
N ALA A 109 3.85 -8.45 1.31
CA ALA A 109 3.72 -9.81 1.85
C ALA A 109 5.02 -10.44 2.35
N ASP A 110 6.19 -9.91 1.95
CA ASP A 110 7.50 -10.41 2.37
C ASP A 110 7.93 -9.87 3.75
N TRP A 111 7.12 -8.99 4.35
CA TRP A 111 7.39 -8.29 5.60
C TRP A 111 6.46 -8.76 6.72
N GLU A 112 7.03 -9.03 7.90
CA GLU A 112 6.27 -9.27 9.13
C GLU A 112 5.80 -7.94 9.74
N ARG A 113 6.66 -6.91 9.65
CA ARG A 113 6.34 -5.53 9.99
C ARG A 113 6.83 -4.63 8.87
N LEU A 114 5.99 -3.70 8.44
CA LEU A 114 6.35 -2.65 7.49
C LEU A 114 5.69 -1.36 7.95
N VAL A 115 6.45 -0.27 7.94
CA VAL A 115 5.99 1.09 8.13
C VAL A 115 6.52 1.91 6.96
N LEU A 116 5.63 2.62 6.28
CA LEU A 116 5.91 3.64 5.27
C LEU A 116 5.64 5.02 5.83
#